data_AF-A0AAD5ISI9-F1
#
_entry.id   AF-A0AAD5ISI9-F1
#
_cell.length_a   1.000
_cell.length_b   1.000
_cell.length_c   1.000
_cell.angle_alpha   90.00
_cell.angle_beta   90.00
_cell.angle_gamma   90.00
#
_symmetry.space_group_name_H-M   'P 1'
#
loop_
_entity.id
_entity.type
_entity.pdbx_description
1 polymer ?
#
loop_
_entity_poly.entity_id
_entity_poly.type
_entity_poly.pdbx_seq_one_letter_code
_entity_poly.pdbx_strand_id
1 'polypeptide(L)'
;MDTGSDVIRVQCQPCNMCYKHADPVFNPTTSASYTDVLCGSPACNTLLVNERHCHTGKCGYEVNYVDGSYTKGTLMLETLTFKRTRILNLAMGFGHNNQGLFNLIAGLLDLGGGRMSFINQILETGGGLRYCLPSYNSISPCVVNIWELSGWSISCGCYIGTVGNVVAAVPVCIITTS
;
A
#
# COMPACT_ATOMS: atom_id res chain seq x y z
N MET A 1 -5.39 3.01 -6.73
CA MET A 1 -6.17 3.12 -5.48
C MET A 1 -7.33 2.16 -5.63
N ASP A 2 -7.55 1.31 -4.65
CA ASP A 2 -8.63 0.33 -4.62
C ASP A 2 -9.42 0.53 -3.32
N THR A 3 -10.71 0.85 -3.40
CA THR A 3 -11.56 1.02 -2.22
C THR A 3 -12.31 -0.27 -1.86
N GLY A 4 -12.15 -1.32 -2.65
CA GLY A 4 -12.83 -2.61 -2.47
C GLY A 4 -11.99 -3.67 -1.77
N SER A 5 -10.70 -3.42 -1.55
CA SER A 5 -9.77 -4.34 -0.91
C SER A 5 -9.04 -3.71 0.27
N ASP A 6 -8.46 -4.58 1.11
CA ASP A 6 -7.88 -4.19 2.38
C ASP A 6 -6.35 -4.41 2.44
N VAL A 7 -5.69 -4.94 1.42
CA VAL A 7 -4.25 -5.28 1.52
C VAL A 7 -3.42 -4.44 0.56
N ILE A 8 -2.84 -3.38 1.09
CA ILE A 8 -1.88 -2.55 0.35
C ILE A 8 -0.81 -3.44 -0.25
N ARG A 9 -0.52 -3.29 -1.53
CA ARG A 9 0.38 -4.21 -2.21
C ARG A 9 1.30 -3.55 -3.20
N VAL A 10 2.49 -4.14 -3.35
CA VAL A 10 3.49 -3.77 -4.35
C VAL A 10 4.04 -5.04 -5.00
N GLN A 11 4.28 -4.97 -6.31
CA GLN A 11 4.98 -6.03 -7.03
C GLN A 11 6.46 -6.00 -6.66
N CYS A 12 7.00 -7.15 -6.23
CA CYS A 12 8.34 -7.21 -5.67
C CYS A 12 9.15 -8.42 -6.13
N GLN A 13 10.47 -8.35 -5.91
CA GLN A 13 11.41 -9.43 -6.15
C GLN A 13 11.44 -10.44 -4.99
N PRO A 14 11.61 -11.75 -5.26
CA PRO A 14 11.58 -12.36 -6.58
C PRO A 14 10.18 -12.31 -7.19
N CYS A 15 10.08 -11.94 -8.46
CA CYS A 15 8.83 -11.93 -9.19
C CYS A 15 8.80 -13.20 -10.06
N ASN A 16 8.00 -14.20 -9.66
CA ASN A 16 7.93 -15.48 -10.37
C ASN A 16 6.96 -15.41 -11.55
N MET A 17 5.82 -14.76 -11.35
CA MET A 17 4.76 -14.65 -12.35
C MET A 17 4.09 -13.29 -12.22
N CYS A 18 4.68 -12.24 -12.80
CA CYS A 18 4.08 -10.91 -12.76
C CYS A 18 4.02 -10.24 -14.13
N TYR A 19 3.11 -9.27 -14.24
CA TYR A 19 2.97 -8.43 -15.42
C TYR A 19 4.09 -7.37 -15.47
N LYS A 20 4.29 -6.79 -16.65
CA LYS A 20 5.23 -5.68 -16.86
C LYS A 20 4.53 -4.36 -16.57
N HIS A 21 5.22 -3.43 -15.93
CA HIS A 21 4.79 -2.05 -15.72
C HIS A 21 5.98 -1.10 -15.96
N ALA A 22 5.73 0.21 -16.04
CA ALA A 22 6.78 1.19 -16.37
C ALA A 22 7.80 1.38 -15.23
N ASP A 23 7.34 1.30 -13.98
CA ASP A 23 8.22 1.42 -12.81
C ASP A 23 9.10 0.18 -12.61
N PRO A 24 10.24 0.30 -11.93
CA PRO A 24 11.02 -0.87 -11.52
C PRO A 24 10.22 -1.74 -10.54
N VAL A 25 10.40 -3.06 -10.61
CA VAL A 25 9.88 -4.00 -9.61
C VAL A 25 10.61 -3.77 -8.28
N PHE A 26 9.87 -3.73 -7.16
CA PHE A 26 10.48 -3.43 -5.87
C PHE A 26 11.43 -4.52 -5.42
N ASN A 27 12.66 -4.16 -5.05
CA ASN A 27 13.59 -5.09 -4.45
C ASN A 27 13.66 -4.88 -2.93
N PRO A 28 13.05 -5.76 -2.10
CA PRO A 28 13.07 -5.62 -0.65
C PRO A 28 14.48 -5.53 -0.07
N THR A 29 15.47 -6.19 -0.68
CA THR A 29 16.85 -6.20 -0.16
C THR A 29 17.55 -4.85 -0.26
N THR A 30 16.98 -3.91 -1.04
CA THR A 30 17.52 -2.56 -1.18
C THR A 30 16.95 -1.57 -0.16
N SER A 31 15.94 -1.98 0.61
CA SER A 31 15.31 -1.14 1.63
C SER A 31 15.84 -1.47 3.02
N ALA A 32 16.27 -0.43 3.74
CA ALA A 32 16.74 -0.57 5.12
C ALA A 32 15.60 -0.66 6.15
N SER A 33 14.38 -0.26 5.78
CA SER A 33 13.19 -0.31 6.64
C SER A 33 12.31 -1.55 6.40
N TYR A 34 12.67 -2.36 5.41
CA TYR A 34 12.00 -3.61 5.11
C TYR A 34 12.16 -4.61 6.28
N THR A 35 11.06 -5.21 6.72
CA THR A 35 11.05 -6.29 7.72
C THR A 35 10.04 -7.38 7.36
N ASP A 36 10.44 -8.65 7.50
CA ASP A 36 9.53 -9.80 7.34
C ASP A 36 8.44 -9.81 8.42
N VAL A 37 7.19 -10.05 8.03
CA VAL A 37 6.13 -10.37 9.00
C VAL A 37 6.12 -11.88 9.24
N LEU A 38 6.33 -12.28 10.49
CA LEU A 38 6.34 -13.68 10.88
C LEU A 38 4.93 -14.25 11.06
N CYS A 39 4.78 -15.55 10.85
CA CYS A 39 3.53 -16.25 11.13
C CYS A 39 3.13 -16.11 12.61
N GLY A 40 1.83 -15.96 12.88
CA GLY A 40 1.30 -15.80 14.24
C GLY A 40 1.49 -14.40 14.84
N SER A 41 2.21 -13.50 14.16
CA SER A 41 2.27 -12.09 14.54
C SER A 41 0.88 -11.43 14.46
N PRO A 42 0.62 -10.34 15.21
CA PRO A 42 -0.63 -9.61 15.12
C PRO A 42 -0.99 -9.19 13.70
N ALA A 43 -0.03 -8.63 12.95
CA ALA A 43 -0.22 -8.21 11.56
C ALA A 43 -0.63 -9.38 10.65
N CYS A 44 0.02 -10.55 10.78
CA CYS A 44 -0.37 -11.74 10.01
C CYS A 44 -1.77 -12.25 10.38
N ASN A 45 -2.13 -12.15 11.66
CA ASN A 45 -3.41 -12.61 12.16
C ASN A 45 -4.59 -11.70 11.78
N THR A 46 -4.30 -10.46 11.37
CA THR A 46 -5.30 -9.51 10.87
C THR A 46 -5.84 -9.88 9.49
N LEU A 47 -5.05 -10.58 8.66
CA LEU A 47 -5.52 -11.14 7.39
C LEU A 47 -6.61 -12.20 7.63
N LEU A 48 -7.54 -12.31 6.69
CA LEU A 48 -8.55 -13.38 6.71
C LEU A 48 -7.88 -14.75 6.60
N VAL A 49 -8.52 -15.77 7.18
CA VAL A 49 -7.94 -17.13 7.26
C VAL A 49 -7.65 -17.71 5.88
N ASN A 50 -8.48 -17.40 4.88
CA ASN A 50 -8.32 -17.81 3.48
C ASN A 50 -7.33 -16.94 2.69
N GLU A 51 -6.94 -15.79 3.21
CA GLU A 51 -6.00 -14.85 2.57
C GLU A 51 -4.59 -14.97 3.15
N ARG A 52 -4.43 -15.61 4.31
CA ARG A 52 -3.14 -15.82 4.96
C ARG A 52 -2.65 -17.25 4.79
N HIS A 53 -1.36 -17.39 4.58
CA HIS A 53 -0.68 -18.69 4.63
C HIS A 53 0.64 -18.54 5.38
N CYS A 54 1.19 -19.65 5.86
CA CYS A 54 2.49 -19.65 6.51
C CYS A 54 3.46 -20.48 5.68
N HIS A 55 4.57 -19.89 5.26
CA HIS A 55 5.61 -20.59 4.54
C HIS A 55 6.98 -20.25 5.14
N THR A 56 7.73 -21.26 5.58
CA THR A 56 9.07 -21.07 6.19
C THR A 56 9.09 -20.03 7.34
N GLY A 57 8.01 -19.94 8.11
CA GLY A 57 7.87 -18.98 9.21
C GLY A 57 7.49 -17.55 8.79
N LYS A 58 7.42 -17.26 7.49
CA LYS A 58 6.98 -15.98 6.94
C LYS A 58 5.49 -16.00 6.65
N CYS A 59 4.82 -14.91 7.00
CA CYS A 59 3.42 -14.71 6.68
C CYS A 59 3.26 -14.47 5.18
N GLY A 60 2.44 -15.26 4.53
CA GLY A 60 2.01 -15.08 3.16
C GLY A 60 0.66 -14.41 3.11
N TYR A 61 0.42 -13.66 2.04
CA TYR A 61 -0.87 -13.04 1.75
C TYR A 61 -1.34 -13.44 0.34
N GLU A 62 -2.65 -13.41 0.15
CA GLU A 62 -3.31 -13.63 -1.13
C GLU A 62 -4.56 -12.78 -1.22
N VAL A 63 -4.72 -12.07 -2.35
CA VAL A 63 -5.95 -11.33 -2.68
C VAL A 63 -6.46 -11.85 -4.01
N ASN A 64 -7.72 -12.29 -4.02
CA ASN A 64 -8.43 -12.78 -5.20
C ASN A 64 -9.58 -11.83 -5.54
N TYR A 65 -9.67 -11.46 -6.80
CA TYR A 65 -10.72 -10.58 -7.32
C TYR A 65 -11.77 -11.39 -8.08
N VAL A 66 -12.99 -10.84 -8.17
CA VAL A 66 -14.14 -11.49 -8.83
C VAL A 66 -13.92 -11.71 -10.32
N ASP A 67 -13.08 -10.89 -10.96
CA ASP A 67 -12.68 -11.03 -12.37
C ASP A 67 -11.64 -12.14 -12.60
N GLY A 68 -11.23 -12.87 -11.55
CA GLY A 68 -10.19 -13.89 -11.59
C GLY A 68 -8.77 -13.35 -11.51
N SER A 69 -8.59 -12.03 -11.43
CA SER A 69 -7.29 -11.43 -11.15
C SER A 69 -6.85 -11.75 -9.72
N TYR A 70 -5.55 -11.89 -9.50
CA TYR A 70 -5.04 -12.19 -8.16
C TYR A 70 -3.64 -11.64 -7.93
N THR A 71 -3.31 -11.51 -6.66
CA THR A 71 -1.95 -11.29 -6.19
C THR A 71 -1.65 -12.19 -5.02
N LYS A 72 -0.42 -12.70 -4.95
CA LYS A 72 0.05 -13.44 -3.77
C LYS A 72 1.54 -13.30 -3.58
N GLY A 73 1.95 -13.41 -2.33
CA GLY A 73 3.34 -13.40 -1.94
C GLY A 73 3.47 -13.32 -0.43
N THR A 74 4.34 -12.46 0.05
CA THR A 74 4.66 -12.36 1.48
C THR A 74 4.10 -11.07 2.08
N LEU A 75 3.70 -11.13 3.34
CA LEU A 75 3.34 -9.94 4.12
C LEU A 75 4.61 -9.40 4.78
N MET A 76 4.82 -8.09 4.68
CA MET A 76 6.05 -7.43 5.08
C MET A 76 5.71 -6.08 5.73
N LEU A 77 6.56 -5.60 6.63
CA LEU A 77 6.51 -4.22 7.11
C LEU A 77 7.46 -3.37 6.27
N GLU A 78 7.02 -2.17 5.93
CA GLU A 78 7.82 -1.22 5.17
C GLU A 78 7.47 0.22 5.53
N THR A 79 8.38 1.15 5.22
CA THR A 79 8.11 2.57 5.27
C THR A 79 7.57 3.08 3.94
N LEU A 80 6.40 3.68 3.99
CA LEU A 80 5.81 4.40 2.86
C LEU A 80 6.08 5.90 3.04
N THR A 81 6.73 6.52 2.04
CA THR A 81 7.14 7.92 2.10
C THR A 81 6.35 8.77 1.11
N PHE A 82 5.79 9.89 1.57
CA PHE A 82 5.12 10.89 0.75
C PHE A 82 5.78 12.25 0.97
N LYS A 83 6.63 12.68 0.03
CA LYS A 83 7.53 13.84 0.19
C LYS A 83 8.34 13.77 1.50
N ARG A 84 7.94 14.53 2.53
CA ARG A 84 8.62 14.60 3.84
C ARG A 84 7.94 13.74 4.91
N THR A 85 6.76 13.22 4.60
CA THR A 85 5.95 12.40 5.49
C THR A 85 6.36 10.95 5.35
N ARG A 86 6.63 10.28 6.47
CA ARG A 86 6.98 8.85 6.51
C ARG A 86 5.98 8.12 7.37
N ILE A 87 5.34 7.10 6.82
CA ILE A 87 4.54 6.14 7.58
C ILE A 87 5.41 4.91 7.77
N LEU A 88 5.77 4.64 9.01
CA LEU A 88 6.66 3.54 9.37
C LEU A 88 5.85 2.27 9.67
N ASN A 89 6.49 1.12 9.54
CA ASN A 89 5.95 -0.18 9.95
C ASN A 89 4.58 -0.50 9.34
N LEU A 90 4.34 -0.07 8.10
CA LEU A 90 3.10 -0.34 7.39
C LEU A 90 3.14 -1.78 6.90
N ALA A 91 2.15 -2.59 7.27
CA ALA A 91 1.99 -3.94 6.79
C ALA A 91 1.46 -3.93 5.35
N MET A 92 2.24 -4.51 4.44
CA MET A 92 2.01 -4.48 3.02
C MET A 92 2.24 -5.87 2.41
N GLY A 93 1.42 -6.20 1.42
CA GLY A 93 1.56 -7.36 0.56
C GLY A 93 2.65 -7.17 -0.50
N PHE A 94 3.63 -8.04 -0.48
CA PHE A 94 4.73 -8.07 -1.42
C PHE A 94 4.48 -9.17 -2.44
N GLY A 95 3.89 -8.77 -3.57
CA GLY A 95 3.39 -9.68 -4.60
C GLY A 95 4.52 -10.26 -5.43
N HIS A 96 4.79 -11.54 -5.23
CA HIS A 96 5.72 -12.33 -6.06
C HIS A 96 5.04 -12.91 -7.30
N ASN A 97 3.71 -13.09 -7.24
CA ASN A 97 2.88 -13.55 -8.34
C ASN A 97 1.68 -12.60 -8.48
N ASN A 98 1.58 -11.89 -9.60
CA ASN A 98 0.52 -10.92 -9.88
C ASN A 98 -0.02 -11.17 -11.28
N GLN A 99 -1.30 -11.52 -11.39
CA GLN A 99 -1.95 -11.83 -12.66
C GLN A 99 -3.29 -11.12 -12.78
N GLY A 100 -3.68 -10.82 -14.01
CA GLY A 100 -4.94 -10.19 -14.34
C GLY A 100 -4.80 -8.75 -14.86
N LEU A 101 -5.82 -7.94 -14.61
CA LEU A 101 -6.02 -6.65 -15.28
C LEU A 101 -5.17 -5.48 -14.74
N PHE A 102 -4.29 -5.73 -13.76
CA PHE A 102 -3.45 -4.71 -13.12
C PHE A 102 -2.19 -4.32 -13.92
N ASN A 103 -2.15 -4.64 -15.21
CA ASN A 103 -0.96 -4.72 -16.07
C ASN A 103 -0.21 -3.39 -16.36
N LEU A 104 -0.44 -2.33 -15.60
CA LEU A 104 0.16 -1.01 -15.80
C LEU A 104 0.65 -0.33 -14.52
N ILE A 105 0.44 -0.93 -13.34
CA ILE A 105 0.76 -0.27 -12.06
C ILE A 105 1.72 -1.13 -11.20
N ALA A 106 2.67 -0.50 -10.54
CA ALA A 106 3.62 -1.18 -9.65
C ALA A 106 2.98 -1.78 -8.39
N GLY A 107 1.80 -1.29 -8.02
CA GLY A 107 1.11 -1.67 -6.79
C GLY A 107 -0.24 -0.97 -6.64
N LEU A 108 -0.95 -1.33 -5.58
CA LEU A 108 -2.23 -0.77 -5.22
C LEU A 108 -2.23 -0.32 -3.76
N LEU A 109 -2.76 0.88 -3.56
CA LEU A 109 -3.11 1.37 -2.24
C LEU A 109 -4.57 1.06 -1.97
N ASP A 110 -4.78 0.23 -0.97
CA ASP A 110 -6.05 -0.39 -0.62
C ASP A 110 -6.69 0.36 0.55
N LEU A 111 -7.89 0.89 0.30
CA LEU A 111 -8.64 1.81 1.14
C LEU A 111 -9.96 1.22 1.65
N GLY A 112 -10.08 -0.10 1.66
CA GLY A 112 -11.26 -0.78 2.18
C GLY A 112 -11.48 -0.57 3.68
N GLY A 113 -12.55 -1.17 4.20
CA GLY A 113 -12.96 -1.02 5.60
C GLY A 113 -12.29 -1.99 6.58
N GLY A 114 -11.53 -2.97 6.10
CA GLY A 114 -10.91 -4.00 6.94
C GLY A 114 -9.66 -3.52 7.63
N ARG A 115 -9.27 -4.21 8.70
CA ARG A 115 -8.16 -3.80 9.58
C ARG A 115 -6.80 -3.71 8.88
N MET A 116 -6.59 -4.49 7.82
CA MET A 116 -5.36 -4.40 7.02
C MET A 116 -5.35 -3.19 6.08
N SER A 117 -6.47 -2.49 5.88
CA SER A 117 -6.53 -1.39 4.94
C SER A 117 -5.60 -0.26 5.35
N PHE A 118 -5.14 0.51 4.37
CA PHE A 118 -4.26 1.63 4.63
C PHE A 118 -4.84 2.62 5.63
N ILE A 119 -6.14 2.90 5.52
CA ILE A 119 -6.84 3.82 6.40
C ILE A 119 -6.77 3.34 7.85
N ASN A 120 -7.04 2.06 8.10
CA ASN A 120 -7.04 1.54 9.45
C ASN A 120 -5.61 1.44 10.03
N GLN A 121 -4.62 1.07 9.23
CA GLN A 121 -3.23 1.05 9.70
C GLN A 121 -2.70 2.44 10.07
N ILE A 122 -3.03 3.49 9.31
CA ILE A 122 -2.58 4.84 9.67
C ILE A 122 -3.37 5.43 10.83
N LEU A 123 -4.66 5.08 11.00
CA LEU A 123 -5.46 5.51 12.14
C LEU A 123 -4.88 4.99 13.47
N GLU A 124 -4.30 3.78 13.48
CA GLU A 124 -3.59 3.25 14.65
C GLU A 124 -2.36 4.08 15.03
N THR A 125 -1.80 4.83 14.09
CA THR A 125 -0.67 5.76 14.32
C THR A 125 -1.11 7.17 14.68
N GLY A 126 -2.42 7.43 14.82
CA GLY A 126 -2.98 8.78 14.99
C GLY A 126 -3.04 9.57 13.68
N GLY A 127 -2.84 8.91 12.54
CA GLY A 127 -2.90 9.51 11.21
C GLY A 127 -4.31 9.49 10.61
N GLY A 128 -4.48 10.17 9.49
CA GLY A 128 -5.73 10.17 8.74
C GLY A 128 -5.48 10.29 7.23
N LEU A 129 -6.45 9.82 6.44
CA LEU A 129 -6.44 9.95 4.99
C LEU A 129 -7.60 10.82 4.52
N ARG A 130 -7.30 11.72 3.58
CA ARG A 130 -8.28 12.29 2.67
C ARG A 130 -7.74 12.11 1.27
N TYR A 131 -8.62 11.96 0.30
CA TYR A 131 -8.27 11.97 -1.12
C TYR A 131 -9.37 12.71 -1.89
N CYS A 132 -9.00 13.30 -3.02
CA CYS A 132 -9.91 13.88 -3.98
C CYS A 132 -9.64 13.17 -5.31
N LEU A 133 -10.69 12.82 -6.03
CA LEU A 133 -10.58 12.21 -7.35
C LEU A 133 -10.89 13.28 -8.41
N PRO A 134 -9.95 13.59 -9.31
CA PRO A 134 -10.21 14.55 -10.37
C PRO A 134 -11.17 13.94 -11.39
N SER A 135 -11.96 14.78 -12.06
CA SER A 135 -12.78 14.31 -13.17
C SER A 135 -11.88 13.84 -14.33
N TYR A 136 -12.33 12.85 -15.09
CA TYR A 136 -11.57 12.23 -16.20
C TYR A 136 -10.97 13.24 -17.21
N ASN A 137 -11.61 14.40 -17.38
CA ASN A 137 -11.19 15.45 -18.32
C ASN A 137 -10.56 16.70 -17.64
N SER A 138 -10.34 16.71 -16.32
CA SER A 138 -9.72 17.87 -15.68
C SER A 138 -8.20 17.82 -15.79
N ILE A 139 -7.62 18.86 -16.40
CA ILE A 139 -6.18 19.14 -16.41
C ILE A 139 -5.70 19.66 -15.03
N SER A 140 -6.64 19.98 -14.15
CA SER A 140 -6.37 20.42 -12.78
C SER A 140 -5.90 19.25 -11.90
N PRO A 141 -4.70 19.30 -11.30
CA PRO A 141 -4.24 18.27 -10.38
C PRO A 141 -5.18 18.23 -9.16
N CYS A 142 -5.46 17.03 -8.65
CA CYS A 142 -6.31 16.91 -7.48
C CYS A 142 -5.60 17.47 -6.23
N VAL A 143 -6.31 18.34 -5.54
CA VAL A 143 -5.87 19.14 -4.39
C VAL A 143 -6.44 18.45 -3.15
N VAL A 144 -5.59 17.86 -2.31
CA VAL A 144 -5.99 17.02 -1.17
C VAL A 144 -5.41 17.55 0.17
N ASN A 145 -6.23 17.58 1.24
CA ASN A 145 -5.94 18.10 2.60
C ASN A 145 -6.29 17.04 3.67
N ILE A 146 -5.61 16.97 4.82
CA ILE A 146 -6.00 16.16 6.01
C ILE A 146 -6.17 17.06 7.24
N TRP A 147 -6.82 16.57 8.31
CA TRP A 147 -7.14 17.30 9.55
C TRP A 147 -6.87 16.45 10.79
N GLU A 148 -6.62 17.11 11.91
CA GLU A 148 -7.12 16.73 13.24
C GLU A 148 -7.62 18.02 13.97
N LEU A 149 -8.51 17.87 14.96
CA LEU A 149 -9.41 18.90 15.53
C LEU A 149 -8.77 20.02 16.38
N SER A 150 -7.59 20.53 16.02
CA SER A 150 -7.07 21.73 16.67
C SER A 150 -6.11 22.52 15.79
N GLY A 151 -6.68 23.45 15.01
CA GLY A 151 -6.09 24.75 14.67
C GLY A 151 -4.69 24.80 14.05
N TRP A 152 -4.51 24.33 12.80
CA TRP A 152 -3.32 24.62 11.97
C TRP A 152 -3.68 24.82 10.49
N SER A 153 -2.81 25.52 9.75
CA SER A 153 -2.97 25.92 8.33
C SER A 153 -2.58 24.81 7.35
N ILE A 154 -3.27 24.70 6.19
CA ILE A 154 -3.19 23.55 5.26
C ILE A 154 -2.89 23.97 3.82
N SER A 155 -2.02 23.21 3.13
CA SER A 155 -1.72 23.35 1.69
C SER A 155 -1.80 21.99 0.97
N CYS A 156 -2.31 21.98 -0.26
CA CYS A 156 -2.71 20.81 -1.05
C CYS A 156 -1.87 20.56 -2.31
N GLY A 157 -1.71 19.29 -2.73
CA GLY A 157 -1.19 18.93 -4.06
C GLY A 157 -1.35 17.44 -4.41
N CYS A 158 -1.00 17.05 -5.65
CA CYS A 158 -0.81 15.63 -6.02
C CYS A 158 0.54 15.15 -5.48
N TYR A 159 0.57 13.99 -4.84
CA TYR A 159 1.80 13.41 -4.30
C TYR A 159 2.08 12.06 -4.95
N ILE A 160 3.35 11.74 -5.06
CA ILE A 160 3.84 10.45 -5.51
C ILE A 160 4.44 9.81 -4.26
N GLY A 161 3.94 8.64 -3.88
CA GLY A 161 4.44 7.88 -2.73
C GLY A 161 5.59 6.99 -3.18
N THR A 162 6.54 6.71 -2.29
CA THR A 162 7.59 5.72 -2.56
C THR A 162 7.62 4.64 -1.50
N VAL A 163 7.83 3.40 -1.96
CA VAL A 163 8.19 2.24 -1.16
C VAL A 163 9.65 1.95 -1.51
N GLY A 164 10.57 2.26 -0.59
CA GLY A 164 12.00 2.36 -0.90
C GLY A 164 12.27 3.14 -2.20
N ASN A 165 12.83 2.48 -3.22
CA ASN A 165 13.14 3.08 -4.53
C ASN A 165 12.00 2.97 -5.56
N VAL A 166 10.90 2.31 -5.25
CA VAL A 166 9.76 2.18 -6.17
C VAL A 166 8.80 3.33 -5.95
N VAL A 167 8.53 3.99 -7.06
CA VAL A 167 7.63 5.12 -7.16
C VAL A 167 6.23 4.57 -7.42
N ALA A 168 5.32 4.79 -6.49
CA ALA A 168 3.90 4.56 -6.70
C ALA A 168 3.23 5.92 -6.94
N ALA A 169 2.67 6.11 -8.13
CA ALA A 169 1.79 7.24 -8.40
C ALA A 169 0.48 7.04 -7.61
N VAL A 170 0.46 7.52 -6.38
CA VAL A 170 -0.70 7.38 -5.49
C VAL A 170 -1.31 8.76 -5.25
N PRO A 171 -2.50 9.09 -5.79
CA PRO A 171 -3.16 10.37 -5.53
C PRO A 171 -3.72 10.39 -4.10
N VAL A 172 -2.81 10.54 -3.14
CA VAL A 172 -3.06 10.37 -1.71
C VAL A 172 -2.29 11.46 -0.98
N CYS A 173 -3.00 12.27 -0.19
CA CYS A 173 -2.34 13.06 0.82
C CYS A 173 -2.27 12.27 2.10
N ILE A 174 -1.15 12.40 2.80
CA ILE A 174 -0.96 11.95 4.17
C ILE A 174 -0.40 13.14 4.95
N ILE A 175 -0.98 13.40 6.10
CA ILE A 175 -0.50 14.34 7.10
C ILE A 175 0.04 13.49 8.25
N THR A 176 1.27 13.79 8.64
CA THR A 176 1.88 13.29 9.87
C THR A 176 2.20 14.47 10.76
N THR A 177 1.93 14.33 12.05
CA THR A 177 2.36 15.26 13.10
C THR A 177 3.85 15.09 13.40
N SER A 178 4.48 16.15 13.89
CA SER A 178 5.69 16.08 14.73
C SER A 178 5.28 16.10 16.19
#